data_AF-A0A0G1NKE7-F1
#
_entry.id   AF-A0A0G1NKE7-F1
#
_cell.length_a   1.000
_cell.length_b   1.000
_cell.length_c   1.000
_cell.angle_alpha   90.00
_cell.angle_beta   90.00
_cell.angle_gamma   90.00
#
_symmetry.space_group_name_H-M   'P 1'
#
loop_
_entity.id
_entity.type
_entity.pdbx_description
1 polymer ?
#
loop_
_entity_poly.entity_id
_entity_poly.type
_entity_poly.pdbx_seq_one_letter_code
_entity_poly.pdbx_strand_id
1 'polypeptide(L)'
;MGKNNHLVYPRVRQKQEGIRIEVMADSMRVGKTTAVKVIGEGLRKRGHRVLESYEDWQHNPYLKESYADPEKNFLESQKWFVQRKWEQVSKKVDAKVLIQDVSPEMDFCYAETNRRLGRMSEAHFGEYEHFFRQLDWKVAPAPDLLVYLAVGDEELIRRAHESRREFETVDPTYFLMMKQVNREWLAGAT
;
A
#
# COMPACT_ATOMS: atom_id res chain seq x y z
N MET A 1 -24.30 8.64 -15.47
CA MET A 1 -22.89 8.99 -15.76
C MET A 1 -22.02 8.18 -14.83
N GLY A 2 -21.33 7.16 -15.35
CA GLY A 2 -20.42 6.33 -14.55
C GLY A 2 -19.29 7.20 -14.03
N LYS A 3 -19.08 7.23 -12.70
CA LYS A 3 -17.87 7.81 -12.14
C LYS A 3 -16.71 6.95 -12.63
N ASN A 4 -15.92 7.46 -13.57
CA ASN A 4 -14.60 6.90 -13.84
C ASN A 4 -13.82 6.97 -12.52
N ASN A 5 -13.74 5.86 -11.80
CA ASN A 5 -13.04 5.81 -10.54
C ASN A 5 -11.54 5.74 -10.86
N HIS A 6 -10.92 6.91 -11.02
CA HIS A 6 -9.48 7.08 -11.29
C HIS A 6 -8.59 6.37 -10.25
N LEU A 7 -9.14 6.02 -9.09
CA LEU A 7 -8.48 5.26 -8.02
C LEU A 7 -8.23 3.80 -8.39
N VAL A 8 -9.06 3.20 -9.24
CA VAL A 8 -8.93 1.77 -9.55
C VAL A 8 -8.02 1.62 -10.76
N TYR A 9 -6.79 1.17 -10.50
CA TYR A 9 -5.90 0.66 -11.54
C TYR A 9 -6.08 -0.86 -11.65
N PRO A 10 -6.79 -1.37 -12.68
CA PRO A 10 -7.08 -2.79 -12.76
C PRO A 10 -5.82 -3.57 -13.13
N ARG A 11 -5.27 -4.32 -12.17
CA ARG A 11 -4.29 -5.37 -12.47
C ARG A 11 -5.00 -6.54 -13.12
N VAL A 12 -4.41 -7.06 -14.20
CA VAL A 12 -5.01 -8.14 -14.98
C VAL A 12 -4.93 -9.43 -14.17
N ARG A 13 -6.05 -10.16 -14.07
CA ARG A 13 -6.04 -11.54 -13.56
C ARG A 13 -5.30 -12.41 -14.58
N GLN A 14 -4.27 -13.09 -14.14
CA GLN A 14 -3.51 -14.03 -14.97
C GLN A 14 -3.31 -15.32 -14.19
N LYS A 15 -3.21 -16.44 -14.91
CA LYS A 15 -2.91 -17.73 -14.30
C LYS A 15 -1.48 -17.69 -13.76
N GLN A 16 -1.33 -17.89 -12.46
CA GLN A 16 -0.06 -17.86 -11.74
C GLN A 16 0.20 -19.23 -11.09
N GLU A 17 1.48 -19.61 -10.96
CA GLU A 17 1.89 -20.93 -10.44
C GLU A 17 1.71 -21.06 -8.91
N GLY A 18 1.47 -19.95 -8.19
CA GLY A 18 1.27 -19.92 -6.75
C GLY A 18 0.11 -19.02 -6.32
N ILE A 19 -0.24 -19.09 -5.04
CA ILE A 19 -1.31 -18.27 -4.44
C ILE A 19 -0.74 -16.92 -4.03
N ARG A 20 -1.40 -15.83 -4.43
CA ARG A 20 -1.03 -14.47 -4.04
C ARG A 20 -2.08 -13.88 -3.10
N ILE A 21 -1.63 -13.55 -1.90
CA ILE A 21 -2.41 -12.85 -0.87
C ILE A 21 -1.84 -11.45 -0.73
N GLU A 22 -2.70 -10.45 -0.78
CA GLU A 22 -2.31 -9.07 -0.50
C GLU A 22 -3.08 -8.54 0.71
N VAL A 23 -2.39 -7.75 1.53
CA VAL A 23 -3.00 -7.12 2.70
C VAL A 23 -3.14 -5.63 2.45
N MET A 24 -4.34 -5.11 2.67
CA MET A 24 -4.67 -3.70 2.68
C MET A 24 -5.43 -3.37 3.98
N ALA A 25 -5.68 -2.09 4.25
CA ALA A 25 -6.41 -1.68 5.44
C ALA A 25 -7.09 -0.33 5.23
N ASP A 26 -7.93 0.04 6.20
CA ASP A 26 -8.45 1.40 6.34
C ASP A 26 -7.29 2.41 6.28
N SER A 27 -6.17 2.21 6.98
CA SER A 27 -5.08 3.20 6.96
C SER A 27 -3.71 2.59 7.28
N MET A 28 -2.71 3.44 7.45
CA MET A 28 -1.49 3.06 8.15
C MET A 28 -1.78 2.64 9.60
N ARG A 29 -0.87 1.85 10.19
CA ARG A 29 -0.89 1.52 11.64
C ARG A 29 -2.11 0.70 12.12
N VAL A 30 -2.89 0.14 11.19
CA VAL A 30 -4.01 -0.77 11.49
C VAL A 30 -3.55 -2.16 11.93
N GLY A 31 -2.34 -2.58 11.58
CA GLY A 31 -1.80 -3.92 11.92
C GLY A 31 -1.59 -4.86 10.73
N LYS A 32 -1.37 -4.32 9.52
CA LYS A 32 -1.12 -5.09 8.29
C LYS A 32 0.05 -6.07 8.43
N THR A 33 1.19 -5.59 8.92
CA THR A 33 2.38 -6.40 9.19
C THR A 33 2.10 -7.54 10.16
N THR A 34 1.29 -7.29 11.20
CA THR A 34 0.86 -8.34 12.14
C THR A 34 -0.03 -9.37 11.45
N ALA A 35 -0.96 -8.94 10.61
CA ALA A 35 -1.81 -9.86 9.84
C ALA A 35 -0.98 -10.73 8.89
N VAL A 36 0.00 -10.16 8.19
CA VAL A 36 0.92 -10.94 7.33
C VAL A 36 1.65 -12.02 8.13
N LYS A 37 2.21 -11.67 9.30
CA LYS A 37 2.88 -12.64 10.18
C LYS A 37 1.95 -13.76 10.62
N VAL A 38 0.76 -13.42 11.12
CA VAL A 38 -0.21 -14.42 11.63
C VAL A 38 -0.69 -15.34 10.51
N ILE A 39 -1.02 -14.80 9.34
CA ILE A 39 -1.45 -15.58 8.17
C ILE A 39 -0.31 -16.50 7.71
N GLY A 40 0.90 -15.95 7.58
CA GLY A 40 2.06 -16.70 7.12
C GLY A 40 2.45 -17.82 8.07
N GLU A 41 2.48 -17.56 9.38
CA GLU A 41 2.68 -18.60 10.39
C GLU A 41 1.61 -19.70 10.33
N GLY A 42 0.33 -19.32 10.20
CA GLY A 42 -0.77 -20.27 10.11
C GLY A 42 -0.66 -21.18 8.88
N LEU A 43 -0.29 -20.63 7.73
CA LEU A 43 -0.09 -21.39 6.49
C LEU A 43 1.16 -22.28 6.55
N ARG A 44 2.26 -21.80 7.14
CA ARG A 44 3.46 -22.64 7.35
C ARG A 44 3.18 -23.82 8.27
N LYS A 45 2.41 -23.61 9.35
CA LYS A 45 1.95 -24.70 10.24
C LYS A 45 1.11 -25.75 9.52
N ARG A 46 0.47 -25.39 8.40
CA ARG A 46 -0.28 -26.31 7.52
C ARG A 46 0.56 -26.94 6.40
N GLY A 47 1.88 -26.71 6.40
CA GLY A 47 2.81 -27.30 5.42
C GLY A 47 2.98 -26.51 4.12
N HIS A 48 2.51 -25.26 4.05
CA HIS A 48 2.72 -24.41 2.87
C HIS A 48 4.09 -23.72 2.90
N ARG A 49 4.74 -23.65 1.74
CA ARG A 49 5.92 -22.78 1.51
C ARG A 49 5.44 -21.35 1.30
N VAL A 50 5.61 -20.51 2.31
CA VAL A 50 5.13 -19.13 2.33
C VAL A 50 6.30 -18.15 2.25
N LEU A 51 6.25 -17.24 1.28
CA LEU A 51 7.06 -16.04 1.25
C LEU A 51 6.23 -14.85 1.75
N GLU A 52 6.77 -14.12 2.72
CA GLU A 52 6.23 -12.85 3.18
C GLU A 52 7.08 -11.71 2.61
N SER A 53 6.43 -10.70 2.05
CA SER A 53 7.05 -9.51 1.51
C SER A 53 6.56 -8.32 2.33
N TYR A 54 7.49 -7.59 2.95
CA TYR A 54 7.21 -6.50 3.89
C TYR A 54 7.56 -5.14 3.29
N GLU A 55 6.89 -4.09 3.77
CA GLU A 55 7.16 -2.72 3.36
C GLU A 55 8.57 -2.28 3.79
N ASP A 56 9.34 -1.76 2.84
CA ASP A 56 10.76 -1.46 3.02
C ASP A 56 11.04 0.00 3.41
N TRP A 57 10.32 0.53 4.40
CA TRP A 57 10.43 1.96 4.73
C TRP A 57 11.82 2.38 5.24
N GLN A 58 12.60 1.47 5.82
CA GLN A 58 13.90 1.76 6.43
C GLN A 58 14.96 2.14 5.40
N HIS A 59 14.83 1.68 4.15
CA HIS A 59 15.79 1.96 3.09
C HIS A 59 15.34 3.10 2.16
N ASN A 60 14.20 3.74 2.43
CA ASN A 60 13.72 4.87 1.65
C ASN A 60 14.49 6.14 2.03
N PRO A 61 15.40 6.67 1.18
CA PRO A 61 16.26 7.79 1.54
C PRO A 61 15.54 9.13 1.56
N TYR A 62 14.28 9.18 1.13
CA TYR A 62 13.47 10.40 1.06
C TYR A 62 12.40 10.45 2.15
N LEU A 63 12.16 9.34 2.85
CA LEU A 63 11.01 9.21 3.74
C LEU A 63 11.08 10.22 4.89
N LYS A 64 12.20 10.29 5.60
CA LYS A 64 12.34 11.18 6.76
C LYS A 64 12.18 12.64 6.31
N GLU A 65 12.80 13.00 5.21
CA GLU A 65 12.80 14.32 4.62
C GLU A 65 11.41 14.69 4.09
N SER A 66 10.60 13.73 3.65
CA SER A 66 9.21 13.96 3.23
C SER A 66 8.29 14.40 4.38
N TYR A 67 8.60 14.05 5.63
CA TYR A 67 7.87 14.56 6.79
C TYR A 67 8.29 15.98 7.19
N ALA A 68 9.50 16.40 6.83
CA ALA A 68 10.04 17.73 7.13
C ALA A 68 9.75 18.75 6.02
N ASP A 69 9.89 18.33 4.76
CA ASP A 69 9.67 19.14 3.55
C ASP A 69 8.98 18.27 2.48
N PRO A 70 7.64 18.14 2.55
CA PRO A 70 6.86 17.34 1.60
C PRO A 70 6.98 17.85 0.17
N GLU A 71 7.09 19.16 -0.06
CA GLU A 71 7.13 19.74 -1.41
C GLU A 71 8.32 19.20 -2.22
N LYS A 72 9.47 19.00 -1.57
CA LYS A 72 10.68 18.51 -2.24
C LYS A 72 10.79 16.99 -2.28
N ASN A 73 10.40 16.30 -1.22
CA ASN A 73 10.79 14.90 -1.02
C ASN A 73 9.63 13.91 -1.12
N PHE A 74 8.38 14.36 -1.06
CA PHE A 74 7.22 13.46 -1.04
C PHE A 74 7.10 12.65 -2.34
N LEU A 75 7.23 13.30 -3.50
CA LEU A 75 7.12 12.64 -4.79
C LEU A 75 8.17 11.54 -4.97
N GLU A 76 9.43 11.84 -4.65
CA GLU A 76 10.53 10.88 -4.76
C GLU A 76 10.40 9.74 -3.75
N SER A 77 9.94 10.04 -2.52
CA SER A 77 9.61 9.00 -1.54
C SER A 77 8.51 8.06 -2.06
N GLN A 78 7.46 8.62 -2.68
CA GLN A 78 6.33 7.85 -3.19
C GLN A 78 6.69 7.01 -4.42
N LYS A 79 7.51 7.54 -5.34
CA LYS A 79 8.08 6.77 -6.47
C LYS A 79 8.96 5.63 -5.97
N TRP A 80 9.80 5.89 -4.96
CA TRP A 80 10.66 4.87 -4.35
C TRP A 80 9.84 3.70 -3.78
N PHE A 81 8.77 3.99 -3.03
CA PHE A 81 7.93 2.94 -2.45
C PHE A 81 7.29 2.04 -3.51
N VAL A 82 6.66 2.63 -4.53
CA VAL A 82 5.99 1.83 -5.56
C VAL A 82 7.00 1.05 -6.40
N GLN A 83 8.18 1.62 -6.69
CA GLN A 83 9.25 0.91 -7.39
C GLN A 83 9.77 -0.27 -6.57
N ARG A 84 10.07 -0.08 -5.27
CA ARG A 84 10.49 -1.18 -4.41
C ARG A 84 9.46 -2.28 -4.30
N LYS A 85 8.19 -1.90 -4.22
CA LYS A 85 7.09 -2.85 -4.21
C LYS A 85 7.04 -3.64 -5.51
N TRP A 86 7.15 -2.97 -6.66
CA TRP A 86 7.25 -3.61 -7.97
C TRP A 86 8.44 -4.58 -8.03
N GLU A 87 9.61 -4.21 -7.53
CA GLU A 87 10.79 -5.10 -7.43
C GLU A 87 10.54 -6.31 -6.53
N GLN A 88 9.81 -6.15 -5.43
CA GLN A 88 9.46 -7.26 -4.54
C GLN A 88 8.50 -8.25 -5.21
N VAL A 89 7.47 -7.75 -5.88
CA VAL A 89 6.42 -8.58 -6.48
C VAL A 89 6.80 -9.16 -7.85
N SER A 90 7.79 -8.57 -8.53
CA SER A 90 8.30 -9.05 -9.83
C SER A 90 9.31 -10.18 -9.70
N LYS A 91 9.92 -10.34 -8.52
CA LYS A 91 10.81 -11.47 -8.24
C LYS A 91 10.02 -12.76 -8.37
N LYS A 92 10.44 -13.62 -9.30
CA LYS A 92 9.97 -15.00 -9.37
C LYS A 92 10.51 -15.74 -8.16
N VAL A 93 9.61 -16.22 -7.31
CA VAL A 93 9.98 -16.97 -6.12
C VAL A 93 9.33 -18.32 -6.21
N ASP A 94 10.11 -19.38 -5.99
CA ASP A 94 9.61 -20.74 -5.81
C ASP A 94 8.90 -20.84 -4.45
N ALA A 95 7.82 -20.10 -4.29
CA ALA A 95 6.94 -20.13 -3.14
C ALA A 95 5.55 -20.51 -3.62
N LYS A 96 4.89 -21.42 -2.89
CA LYS A 96 3.50 -21.79 -3.19
C LYS A 96 2.51 -20.69 -2.79
N VAL A 97 2.89 -19.87 -1.81
CA VAL A 97 2.10 -18.72 -1.35
C VAL A 97 3.00 -17.50 -1.19
N LEU A 98 2.60 -16.38 -1.78
CA LEU A 98 3.17 -15.05 -1.55
C LEU A 98 2.17 -14.22 -0.74
N ILE A 99 2.62 -13.61 0.36
CA ILE A 99 1.83 -12.64 1.14
C ILE A 99 2.54 -11.30 1.10
N GLN A 100 1.88 -10.26 0.59
CA GLN A 100 2.46 -8.92 0.45
C GLN A 100 1.85 -7.90 1.43
N ASP A 101 2.72 -7.24 2.18
CA ASP A 101 2.49 -6.00 2.94
C ASP A 101 3.24 -4.86 2.23
N VAL A 102 2.60 -3.85 1.65
CA VAL A 102 1.17 -3.65 1.41
C VAL A 102 0.87 -3.82 -0.09
N SER A 103 -0.40 -4.03 -0.45
CA SER A 103 -0.85 -4.02 -1.85
C SER A 103 -0.34 -2.77 -2.64
N PRO A 104 0.09 -2.91 -3.90
CA PRO A 104 0.50 -1.77 -4.75
C PRO A 104 -0.56 -0.68 -4.89
N GLU A 105 -1.84 -1.04 -4.90
CA GLU A 105 -2.94 -0.10 -5.04
C GLU A 105 -3.08 0.82 -3.83
N MET A 106 -2.63 0.39 -2.66
CA MET A 106 -2.59 1.27 -1.50
C MET A 106 -1.56 2.41 -1.69
N ASP A 107 -0.47 2.21 -2.43
CA ASP A 107 0.46 3.31 -2.81
C ASP A 107 -0.24 4.38 -3.64
N PHE A 108 -1.10 3.97 -4.57
CA PHE A 108 -1.90 4.92 -5.32
C PHE A 108 -2.87 5.69 -4.41
N CYS A 109 -3.49 5.00 -3.46
CA CYS A 109 -4.33 5.63 -2.44
C CYS A 109 -3.55 6.58 -1.52
N TYR A 110 -2.28 6.31 -1.20
CA TYR A 110 -1.40 7.24 -0.48
C TYR A 110 -1.17 8.54 -1.26
N ALA A 111 -0.89 8.44 -2.56
CA ALA A 111 -0.70 9.62 -3.41
C ALA A 111 -2.00 10.44 -3.49
N GLU A 112 -3.14 9.78 -3.71
CA GLU A 112 -4.45 10.45 -3.72
C GLU A 112 -4.76 11.14 -2.39
N THR A 113 -4.49 10.46 -1.27
CA THR A 113 -4.71 11.02 0.08
C THR A 113 -3.95 12.33 0.23
N ASN A 114 -2.68 12.36 -0.17
CA ASN A 114 -1.86 13.56 -0.08
C ASN A 114 -2.29 14.65 -1.06
N ARG A 115 -2.75 14.28 -2.27
CA ARG A 115 -3.36 15.23 -3.22
C ARG A 115 -4.59 15.90 -2.63
N ARG A 116 -5.53 15.12 -2.07
CA ARG A 116 -6.77 15.64 -1.44
C ARG A 116 -6.51 16.56 -0.24
N LEU A 117 -5.42 16.32 0.49
CA LEU A 117 -5.01 17.14 1.63
C LEU A 117 -4.13 18.33 1.23
N GLY A 118 -3.88 18.55 -0.06
CA GLY A 118 -3.00 19.63 -0.54
C GLY A 118 -1.52 19.44 -0.22
N ARG A 119 -1.11 18.21 0.16
CA ARG A 119 0.29 17.84 0.46
C ARG A 119 1.06 17.36 -0.77
N MET A 120 0.35 17.10 -1.86
CA MET A 120 0.90 16.79 -3.17
C MET A 120 0.20 17.68 -4.19
N SER A 121 0.97 18.42 -4.99
CA SER A 121 0.40 19.26 -6.05
C SER A 121 -0.22 18.39 -7.16
N GLU A 122 -1.15 18.95 -7.93
CA GLU A 122 -1.73 18.26 -9.09
C GLU A 122 -0.65 17.87 -10.13
N ALA A 123 0.38 18.71 -10.29
CA ALA A 123 1.51 18.42 -11.17
C ALA A 123 2.31 17.20 -10.68
N HIS A 124 2.66 17.16 -9.40
CA HIS A 124 3.35 16.00 -8.81
C HIS A 124 2.49 14.75 -8.86
N PHE A 125 1.18 14.87 -8.61
CA PHE A 125 0.28 13.73 -8.69
C PHE A 125 0.19 13.16 -10.11
N GLY A 126 0.07 14.02 -11.13
CA GLY A 126 0.10 13.60 -12.53
C GLY A 126 1.41 12.90 -12.91
N GLU A 127 2.55 13.39 -12.40
CA GLU A 127 3.85 12.74 -12.60
C GLU A 127 3.92 11.36 -11.91
N TYR A 128 3.43 11.27 -10.67
CA TYR A 128 3.36 10.00 -9.96
C TYR A 128 2.44 9.01 -10.66
N GLU A 129 1.24 9.44 -11.09
CA GLU A 129 0.31 8.60 -11.82
C GLU A 129 0.94 8.08 -13.12
N HIS A 130 1.64 8.94 -13.86
CA HIS A 130 2.37 8.54 -15.06
C HIS A 130 3.42 7.46 -14.74
N PHE A 131 4.26 7.68 -13.73
CA PHE A 131 5.27 6.73 -13.29
C PHE A 131 4.65 5.39 -12.86
N PHE A 132 3.60 5.44 -12.04
CA PHE A 132 2.87 4.26 -11.58
C PHE A 132 2.35 3.43 -12.76
N ARG A 133 1.77 4.07 -13.78
CA ARG A 133 1.21 3.39 -14.97
C ARG A 133 2.30 2.84 -15.91
N GLN A 134 3.51 3.37 -15.87
CA GLN A 134 4.65 2.88 -16.66
C GLN A 134 5.27 1.60 -16.10
N LEU A 135 5.09 1.31 -14.81
CA LEU A 135 5.53 0.05 -14.23
C LEU A 135 4.79 -1.12 -14.90
N ASP A 136 5.52 -2.13 -15.34
CA ASP A 136 4.91 -3.32 -15.94
C ASP A 136 4.23 -4.17 -14.87
N TRP A 137 2.99 -3.84 -14.54
CA TRP A 137 2.20 -4.57 -13.54
C TRP A 137 1.75 -5.96 -14.02
N LYS A 138 2.04 -6.37 -15.26
CA LYS A 138 1.75 -7.75 -15.71
C LYS A 138 2.59 -8.78 -14.97
N VAL A 139 3.77 -8.39 -14.48
CA VAL A 139 4.61 -9.23 -13.63
C VAL A 139 4.02 -9.41 -12.22
N ALA A 140 3.01 -8.61 -11.87
CA ALA A 140 2.36 -8.58 -10.57
C ALA A 140 0.85 -8.66 -10.74
N PRO A 141 0.31 -9.81 -11.21
CA PRO A 141 -1.12 -9.96 -11.46
C PRO A 141 -1.95 -9.69 -10.19
N ALA A 142 -3.24 -9.47 -10.39
CA ALA A 142 -4.18 -9.29 -9.28
C ALA A 142 -4.09 -10.46 -8.27
N PRO A 143 -4.26 -10.19 -6.97
CA PRO A 143 -4.17 -11.23 -5.95
C PRO A 143 -5.33 -12.23 -6.07
N ASP A 144 -5.08 -13.46 -5.63
CA ASP A 144 -6.14 -14.46 -5.45
C ASP A 144 -7.00 -14.14 -4.23
N LEU A 145 -6.41 -13.49 -3.22
CA LEU A 145 -7.08 -13.04 -2.01
C LEU A 145 -6.59 -11.66 -1.58
N LEU A 146 -7.52 -10.72 -1.43
CA LEU A 146 -7.29 -9.47 -0.72
C LEU A 146 -7.79 -9.60 0.72
N VAL A 147 -6.90 -9.38 1.69
CA VAL A 147 -7.26 -9.26 3.10
C VAL A 147 -7.32 -7.78 3.46
N TYR A 148 -8.51 -7.28 3.79
CA TYR A 148 -8.70 -5.88 4.16
C TYR A 148 -8.98 -5.73 5.66
N LEU A 149 -8.14 -4.96 6.36
CA LEU A 149 -8.30 -4.70 7.79
C LEU A 149 -9.05 -3.39 8.04
N ALA A 150 -10.21 -3.47 8.69
CA ALA A 150 -10.98 -2.31 9.12
C ALA A 150 -10.73 -1.97 10.60
N VAL A 151 -10.83 -0.69 10.95
CA VAL A 151 -10.67 -0.21 12.34
C VAL A 151 -11.57 1.00 12.61
N GLY A 152 -12.02 1.17 13.86
CA GLY A 152 -12.75 2.37 14.30
C GLY A 152 -11.87 3.62 14.32
N ASP A 153 -12.46 4.81 14.21
CA ASP A 153 -11.71 6.08 14.09
C ASP A 153 -10.87 6.38 15.35
N GLU A 154 -11.46 6.23 16.54
CA GLU A 154 -10.76 6.44 17.81
C GLU A 154 -9.56 5.49 17.96
N GLU A 155 -9.76 4.21 17.66
CA GLU A 155 -8.73 3.19 17.75
C GLU A 155 -7.62 3.41 16.70
N LEU A 156 -7.98 3.87 15.50
CA LEU A 156 -7.01 4.24 14.47
C LEU A 156 -6.09 5.37 14.95
N ILE A 157 -6.68 6.43 15.49
CA ILE A 157 -5.93 7.59 15.98
C ILE A 157 -5.05 7.18 17.17
N ARG A 158 -5.58 6.38 18.11
CA ARG A 158 -4.82 5.85 19.25
C ARG A 158 -3.59 5.07 18.78
N ARG A 159 -3.76 4.10 17.87
CA ARG A 159 -2.64 3.32 17.29
C ARG A 159 -1.65 4.20 16.54
N ALA A 160 -2.13 5.25 15.88
CA ALA A 160 -1.30 6.18 15.15
C ALA A 160 -0.30 6.89 16.08
N HIS A 161 -0.77 7.35 17.24
CA HIS A 161 0.08 7.97 18.25
C HIS A 161 1.06 6.98 18.89
N GLU A 162 0.61 5.77 19.25
CA GLU A 162 1.43 4.79 19.99
C GLU A 162 2.59 4.23 19.20
N SER A 163 2.43 4.08 17.88
CA SER A 163 3.40 3.40 17.04
C SER A 163 4.24 4.34 16.18
N ARG A 164 4.05 5.67 16.30
CA ARG A 164 4.72 6.67 15.47
C ARG A 164 6.23 6.51 15.49
N ARG A 165 6.87 6.74 14.35
CA ARG A 165 8.34 6.85 14.27
C ARG A 165 8.75 8.22 14.78
N GLU A 166 9.98 8.35 15.30
CA GLU A 166 10.44 9.60 15.94
C GLU A 166 10.36 10.83 15.03
N PHE A 167 10.53 10.64 13.72
CA PHE A 167 10.49 11.71 12.72
C PHE A 167 9.08 12.00 12.18
N GLU A 168 8.06 11.24 12.58
CA GLU A 168 6.70 11.42 12.07
C GLU A 168 5.88 12.38 12.90
N THR A 169 5.10 13.20 12.19
CA THR A 169 3.98 13.93 12.78
C THR A 169 2.69 13.12 12.59
N VAL A 170 1.92 12.96 13.67
CA VAL A 170 0.61 12.31 13.64
C VAL A 170 -0.46 13.39 13.48
N ASP A 171 -1.12 13.38 12.32
CA ASP A 171 -2.28 14.23 12.03
C ASP A 171 -3.52 13.34 11.84
N PRO A 172 -4.51 13.39 12.77
CA PRO A 172 -5.75 12.63 12.65
C PRO A 172 -6.47 12.82 11.31
N THR A 173 -6.48 14.04 10.76
CA THR A 173 -7.15 14.33 9.49
C THR A 173 -6.55 13.51 8.35
N TYR A 174 -5.22 13.33 8.35
CA TYR A 174 -4.54 12.49 7.38
C TYR A 174 -4.97 11.01 7.48
N PHE A 175 -5.00 10.44 8.68
CA PHE A 175 -5.37 9.02 8.86
C PHE A 175 -6.82 8.73 8.47
N LEU A 176 -7.73 9.66 8.80
CA LEU A 176 -9.15 9.56 8.45
C LEU A 176 -9.40 9.78 6.95
N MET A 177 -8.68 10.71 6.32
CA MET A 177 -8.73 10.88 4.86
C MET A 177 -8.23 9.62 4.16
N MET A 178 -7.13 9.04 4.62
CA MET A 178 -6.61 7.80 4.05
C MET A 178 -7.62 6.66 4.16
N LYS A 179 -8.30 6.55 5.31
CA LYS A 179 -9.41 5.63 5.52
C LYS A 179 -10.53 5.81 4.52
N GLN A 180 -10.94 7.04 4.28
CA GLN A 180 -11.93 7.33 3.26
C GLN A 180 -11.46 6.89 1.87
N VAL A 181 -10.27 7.29 1.44
CA VAL A 181 -9.72 6.96 0.11
C VAL A 181 -9.60 5.45 -0.09
N ASN A 182 -9.08 4.72 0.89
CA ASN A 182 -8.93 3.26 0.81
C ASN A 182 -10.29 2.55 0.72
N ARG A 183 -11.34 3.09 1.37
CA ARG A 183 -12.71 2.55 1.29
C ARG A 183 -13.37 2.87 -0.05
N GLU A 184 -13.15 4.06 -0.59
CA GLU A 184 -13.60 4.44 -1.94
C GLU A 184 -12.94 3.54 -3.00
N TRP A 185 -11.66 3.25 -2.86
CA TRP A 185 -10.96 2.27 -3.70
C TRP A 185 -11.58 0.88 -3.55
N LEU A 186 -11.76 0.39 -2.32
CA LEU A 186 -12.30 -0.94 -2.05
C LEU A 186 -13.69 -1.12 -2.67
N ALA A 187 -14.58 -0.13 -2.50
CA ALA A 187 -15.92 -0.14 -3.07
C ALA A 187 -15.94 -0.10 -4.61
N GLY A 188 -14.89 0.41 -5.25
CA GLY A 188 -14.73 0.36 -6.70
C GLY A 188 -14.02 -0.90 -7.22
N ALA A 189 -13.32 -1.63 -6.35
CA ALA A 189 -12.60 -2.85 -6.67
C ALA A 189 -13.45 -4.14 -6.53
N THR A 190 -14.55 -4.07 -5.78
CA THR A 190 -15.56 -5.12 -5.60
C THR A 190 -16.71 -4.97 -6.58
#